data_AF-A0A352AS00-F1
#
_entry.id   AF-A0A352AS00-F1
#
_cell.length_a   1.000
_cell.length_b   1.000
_cell.length_c   1.000
_cell.angle_alpha   90.00
_cell.angle_beta   90.00
_cell.angle_gamma   90.00
#
_symmetry.space_group_name_H-M   'P 1'
#
loop_
_entity.id
_entity.type
_entity.pdbx_description
1 polymer ?
#
loop_
_entity_poly.entity_id
_entity_poly.type
_entity_poly.pdbx_seq_one_letter_code
_entity_poly.pdbx_strand_id
1 'polypeptide(L)'
;MKPDIALMLPRKQKFNRLKIFWVILLVLGVSFRFVNLDRKVYWRDEVYTSLRIAGYTTGELVGEVADGHVISIEDLHKFQRINPDKGVTDTVMGLMLEEPQLTPLYFVIARLWGQCLGSSEQG
;
A
#
# COMPACT_ATOMS: atom_id res chain seq x y z
N MET A 1 51.18 -48.14 -16.12
CA MET A 1 51.06 -46.87 -15.40
C MET A 1 49.62 -46.40 -15.52
N LYS A 2 48.80 -46.62 -14.47
CA LYS A 2 47.36 -46.33 -14.48
C LYS A 2 47.14 -44.84 -14.17
N PRO A 3 46.22 -44.13 -14.86
CA PRO A 3 45.88 -42.76 -14.50
C PRO A 3 45.08 -42.76 -13.20
N ASP A 4 45.41 -41.82 -12.31
CA ASP A 4 44.74 -41.61 -11.03
C ASP A 4 43.31 -41.08 -11.26
N ILE A 5 42.33 -41.99 -11.23
CA ILE A 5 40.89 -41.70 -11.33
C ILE A 5 40.33 -41.10 -10.01
N ALA A 6 41.18 -40.91 -9.00
CA ALA A 6 40.78 -40.42 -7.70
C ALA A 6 40.79 -38.88 -7.65
N LEU A 7 39.76 -38.20 -8.20
CA LEU A 7 39.14 -37.04 -7.50
C LEU A 7 37.87 -36.44 -8.13
N MET A 8 37.06 -37.17 -8.92
CA MET A 8 35.75 -36.64 -9.35
C MET A 8 34.64 -37.07 -8.39
N LEU A 9 34.71 -36.62 -7.12
CA LEU A 9 33.59 -36.80 -6.19
C LEU A 9 32.50 -35.76 -6.47
N PRO A 10 31.23 -36.16 -6.63
CA PRO A 10 30.14 -35.21 -6.84
C PRO A 10 29.99 -34.34 -5.59
N ARG A 11 30.06 -33.02 -5.78
CA ARG A 11 29.78 -32.03 -4.75
C ARG A 11 28.34 -32.27 -4.25
N LYS A 12 28.18 -32.93 -3.10
CA LYS A 12 26.87 -33.06 -2.45
C LYS A 12 26.34 -31.66 -2.17
N GLN A 13 25.39 -31.22 -2.98
CA GLN A 13 24.67 -29.98 -2.74
C GLN A 13 23.94 -30.16 -1.40
N LYS A 14 24.48 -29.56 -0.34
CA LYS A 14 23.85 -29.61 0.98
C LYS A 14 22.49 -28.92 0.83
N PHE A 15 21.43 -29.72 0.83
CA PHE A 15 20.06 -29.22 0.83
C PHE A 15 19.90 -28.37 2.09
N ASN A 16 19.89 -27.04 1.92
CA ASN A 16 19.88 -26.11 3.04
C ASN A 16 18.47 -26.07 3.63
N ARG A 17 18.10 -27.12 4.38
CA ARG A 17 16.80 -27.24 5.08
C ARG A 17 16.50 -26.00 5.91
N LEU A 18 17.54 -25.37 6.48
CA LEU A 18 17.42 -24.08 7.18
C LEU A 18 17.01 -22.92 6.27
N LYS A 19 17.55 -22.82 5.05
CA LYS A 19 17.12 -21.79 4.08
C LYS A 19 15.66 -22.01 3.68
N ILE A 20 15.27 -23.26 3.44
CA ILE A 20 13.88 -23.59 3.09
C ILE A 20 12.94 -23.25 4.25
N PHE A 21 13.34 -23.57 5.48
CA PHE A 21 12.60 -23.17 6.68
C PHE A 21 12.41 -21.65 6.77
N TRP A 22 13.47 -20.86 6.57
CA TRP A 22 13.37 -19.41 6.53
C TRP A 22 12.46 -18.89 5.41
N VAL A 23 12.54 -19.49 4.22
CA VAL A 23 11.65 -19.14 3.10
C VAL A 23 10.19 -19.42 3.47
N ILE A 24 9.90 -20.58 4.08
CA ILE A 24 8.54 -20.93 4.53
C ILE A 24 8.05 -19.92 5.57
N LEU A 25 8.88 -19.55 6.55
CA LEU A 25 8.52 -18.53 7.55
C LEU A 25 8.25 -17.17 6.92
N LEU A 26 9.06 -16.75 5.95
CA LEU A 26 8.83 -15.49 5.23
C LEU A 26 7.52 -15.53 4.44
N VAL A 27 7.26 -16.62 3.71
CA VAL A 27 6.00 -16.79 2.97
C VAL A 27 4.81 -16.76 3.92
N LEU A 28 4.84 -17.54 5.00
CA LEU A 28 3.75 -17.55 5.99
C LEU A 28 3.56 -16.17 6.64
N GLY A 29 4.65 -15.50 7.04
CA GLY A 29 4.58 -14.17 7.65
C GLY A 29 4.00 -13.12 6.69
N VAL A 30 4.39 -13.18 5.41
CA VAL A 30 3.82 -12.33 4.36
C VAL A 30 2.34 -12.65 4.16
N SER A 31 1.97 -13.93 3.99
CA SER A 31 0.57 -14.35 3.82
C SER A 31 -0.31 -13.92 4.99
N PHE A 32 0.11 -14.17 6.24
CA PHE A 32 -0.66 -13.76 7.43
C PHE A 32 -0.83 -12.25 7.56
N ARG A 33 0.08 -11.44 6.99
CA ARG A 33 -0.07 -9.99 6.97
C ARG A 33 -1.24 -9.51 6.09
N PHE A 34 -1.63 -10.31 5.10
CA PHE A 34 -2.73 -10.00 4.17
C PHE A 34 -4.05 -10.72 4.50
N VAL A 35 -4.05 -11.72 5.37
CA VAL A 35 -5.29 -12.41 5.78
C VAL A 35 -6.23 -11.46 6.53
N ASN A 36 -7.53 -11.50 6.19
CA ASN A 36 -8.60 -10.69 6.79
C ASN A 36 -8.36 -9.18 6.71
N LEU A 37 -7.64 -8.69 5.70
CA LEU A 37 -7.42 -7.25 5.52
C LEU A 37 -8.74 -6.52 5.25
N ASP A 38 -9.69 -7.15 4.55
CA ASP A 38 -11.04 -6.65 4.25
C ASP A 38 -11.94 -6.50 5.47
N ARG A 39 -11.65 -7.24 6.55
CA ARG A 39 -12.46 -7.23 7.78
C ARG A 39 -11.97 -6.24 8.83
N LYS A 40 -10.86 -5.54 8.57
CA LYS A 40 -10.35 -4.53 9.48
C LYS A 40 -11.21 -3.28 9.36
N VAL A 41 -11.63 -2.75 10.51
CA VAL A 41 -12.43 -1.52 10.55
C VAL A 41 -11.56 -0.38 10.02
N TYR A 42 -12.10 0.33 9.03
CA TYR A 42 -11.41 1.46 8.41
C TYR A 42 -11.26 2.60 9.41
N TRP A 43 -10.02 2.94 9.76
CA TRP A 43 -9.75 3.83 10.89
C TRP A 43 -9.42 5.25 10.46
N ARG A 44 -9.32 6.16 11.43
CA ARG A 44 -9.22 7.61 11.22
C ARG A 44 -8.00 7.98 10.37
N ASP A 45 -6.85 7.40 10.66
CA ASP A 45 -5.62 7.69 9.92
C ASP A 45 -5.68 7.17 8.47
N GLU A 46 -6.43 6.09 8.24
CA GLU A 46 -6.68 5.58 6.89
C GLU A 46 -7.57 6.54 6.11
N VAL A 47 -8.62 7.09 6.75
CA VAL A 47 -9.47 8.14 6.16
C VAL A 47 -8.61 9.34 5.72
N TYR A 48 -7.77 9.89 6.60
CA TYR A 48 -6.94 11.04 6.26
C TYR A 48 -5.89 10.71 5.20
N THR A 49 -5.29 9.51 5.27
CA THR A 49 -4.33 9.08 4.26
C THR A 49 -4.99 8.97 2.90
N SER A 50 -6.14 8.31 2.81
CA SER A 50 -6.89 8.15 1.56
C SER A 50 -7.39 9.49 1.02
N LEU A 51 -7.91 10.37 1.87
CA LEU A 51 -8.28 11.74 1.53
C LEU A 51 -7.13 12.49 0.88
N ARG A 52 -5.94 12.42 1.50
CA ARG A 52 -4.76 13.14 1.04
C ARG A 52 -4.22 12.59 -0.28
N ILE A 53 -4.13 11.27 -0.44
CA ILE A 53 -3.65 10.67 -1.70
C ILE A 53 -4.69 10.78 -2.83
N ALA A 54 -5.99 10.91 -2.49
CA ALA A 54 -7.04 11.28 -3.43
C ALA A 54 -6.92 12.74 -3.91
N GLY A 55 -6.11 13.57 -3.24
CA GLY A 55 -5.88 14.97 -3.58
C GLY A 55 -6.83 15.94 -2.89
N TYR A 56 -7.60 15.47 -1.91
CA TYR A 56 -8.53 16.31 -1.15
C TYR A 56 -7.92 16.77 0.17
N THR A 57 -8.49 17.85 0.69
CA THR A 57 -8.23 18.44 2.00
C THR A 57 -9.34 18.06 2.97
N THR A 58 -9.02 18.07 4.26
CA THR A 58 -10.00 17.92 5.33
C THR A 58 -11.06 19.03 5.26
N GLY A 59 -10.65 20.24 4.87
CA GLY A 59 -11.56 21.35 4.59
C GLY A 59 -12.61 21.02 3.51
N GLU A 60 -12.20 20.44 2.38
CA GLU A 60 -13.13 20.01 1.31
C GLU A 60 -14.11 18.93 1.80
N LEU A 61 -13.60 17.93 2.54
CA LEU A 61 -14.45 16.87 3.12
C LEU A 61 -15.48 17.44 4.10
N VAL A 62 -15.04 18.23 5.08
CA VAL A 62 -15.92 18.79 6.10
C VAL A 62 -16.91 19.77 5.49
N GLY A 63 -16.48 20.58 4.51
CA GLY A 63 -17.36 21.52 3.81
C GLY A 63 -18.54 20.83 3.13
N GLU A 64 -18.33 19.62 2.59
CA GLU A 64 -19.39 18.86 1.94
C GLU A 64 -20.20 18.01 2.94
N VAL A 65 -19.54 17.43 3.94
CA VAL A 65 -20.19 16.53 4.90
C VAL A 65 -20.98 17.28 5.97
N ALA A 66 -20.56 18.49 6.34
CA ALA A 66 -21.20 19.27 7.40
C ALA A 66 -22.42 20.08 6.93
N ASP A 67 -22.79 20.00 5.65
CA ASP A 67 -23.88 20.78 5.05
C ASP A 67 -25.29 20.32 5.48
N GLY A 68 -25.39 19.31 6.36
CA GLY A 68 -26.64 18.86 6.97
C GLY A 68 -27.55 18.02 6.06
N HIS A 69 -27.13 17.79 4.82
CA HIS A 69 -27.81 16.89 3.89
C HIS A 69 -27.48 15.41 4.16
N VAL A 70 -28.34 14.50 3.70
CA VAL A 70 -28.07 13.06 3.77
C VAL A 70 -26.98 12.72 2.75
N ILE A 71 -25.90 12.12 3.22
CA ILE A 71 -24.73 11.76 2.40
C ILE A 71 -24.76 10.27 2.16
N SER A 72 -24.61 9.87 0.90
CA SER A 72 -24.51 8.45 0.53
C SER A 72 -23.11 7.91 0.78
N ILE A 73 -22.96 6.58 0.79
CA ILE A 73 -21.64 5.95 0.92
C ILE A 73 -20.79 6.26 -0.31
N GLU A 74 -21.44 6.38 -1.47
CA GLU A 74 -20.84 6.72 -2.75
C GLU A 74 -20.23 8.12 -2.73
N ASP A 75 -20.89 9.09 -2.09
CA ASP A 75 -20.37 10.45 -1.92
C ASP A 75 -19.10 10.47 -1.06
N LEU A 76 -18.99 9.57 -0.06
CA LEU A 76 -17.78 9.42 0.75
C LEU A 76 -16.66 8.69 0.00
N HIS A 77 -17.01 7.75 -0.89
CA HIS A 77 -16.03 6.98 -1.65
C HIS A 77 -15.16 7.85 -2.56
N LYS A 78 -15.68 8.98 -3.06
CA LYS A 78 -14.88 9.90 -3.90
C LYS A 78 -13.66 10.46 -3.17
N PHE A 79 -13.77 10.64 -1.85
CA PHE A 79 -12.68 11.10 -0.99
C PHE A 79 -11.70 9.98 -0.63
N GLN A 80 -12.06 8.72 -0.86
CA GLN A 80 -11.23 7.56 -0.51
C GLN A 80 -10.51 6.94 -1.71
N ARG A 81 -10.88 7.36 -2.93
CA ARG A 81 -10.34 6.84 -4.20
C ARG A 81 -9.47 7.88 -4.87
N ILE A 82 -8.47 7.43 -5.62
CA ILE A 82 -7.60 8.34 -6.37
C ILE A 82 -8.44 9.14 -7.37
N ASN A 83 -8.50 10.46 -7.18
CA ASN A 83 -9.18 11.34 -8.12
C ASN A 83 -8.29 11.53 -9.37
N PRO A 84 -8.81 11.20 -10.58
CA PRO A 84 -8.06 11.38 -11.83
C PRO A 84 -7.86 12.86 -12.22
N ASP A 85 -8.72 13.75 -11.74
CA ASP A 85 -8.68 15.20 -12.01
C ASP A 85 -7.69 15.94 -11.10
N LYS A 86 -7.19 15.28 -10.05
CA LYS A 86 -6.20 15.83 -9.12
C LYS A 86 -4.84 15.18 -9.32
N GLY A 87 -3.77 15.92 -9.05
CA GLY A 87 -2.39 15.50 -9.25
C GLY A 87 -1.63 15.22 -7.96
N VAL A 88 -0.37 14.83 -8.13
CA VAL A 88 0.62 14.77 -7.04
C VAL A 88 0.79 16.15 -6.37
N THR A 89 0.68 17.22 -7.16
CA THR A 89 0.73 18.60 -6.67
C THR A 89 -0.36 18.89 -5.65
N ASP A 90 -1.60 18.47 -5.89
CA ASP A 90 -2.72 18.65 -4.96
C ASP A 90 -2.49 17.90 -3.65
N THR A 91 -1.98 16.67 -3.72
CA THR A 91 -1.58 15.90 -2.54
C THR A 91 -0.51 16.62 -1.73
N VAL A 92 0.53 17.18 -2.37
CA VAL A 92 1.61 17.90 -1.68
C VAL A 92 1.10 19.23 -1.11
N MET A 93 0.33 19.99 -1.87
CA MET A 93 -0.22 21.28 -1.41
C MET A 93 -1.19 21.09 -0.24
N GLY A 94 -2.05 20.07 -0.28
CA GLY A 94 -2.93 19.72 0.83
C GLY A 94 -2.15 19.34 2.10
N LEU A 95 -1.03 18.62 1.94
CA LEU A 95 -0.14 18.27 3.06
C LEU A 95 0.54 19.50 3.65
N MET A 96 1.04 20.41 2.80
CA MET A 96 1.63 21.67 3.24
C MET A 96 0.62 22.55 3.99
N LEU A 97 -0.66 22.51 3.59
CA LEU A 97 -1.71 23.34 4.18
C LEU A 97 -2.17 22.82 5.55
N GLU A 98 -2.41 21.52 5.68
CA GLU A 98 -3.08 20.96 6.87
C GLU A 98 -2.15 20.18 7.81
N GLU A 99 -1.08 19.56 7.28
CA GLU A 99 -0.21 18.66 8.04
C GLU A 99 1.28 18.79 7.61
N PRO A 100 1.87 20.00 7.67
CA PRO A 100 3.23 20.24 7.19
C PRO A 100 4.30 19.43 7.96
N GLN A 101 3.97 18.89 9.13
CA GLN A 101 4.82 18.00 9.91
C GLN A 101 5.04 16.61 9.26
N LEU A 102 4.19 16.21 8.32
CA LEU A 102 4.28 14.91 7.67
C LEU A 102 5.15 14.98 6.43
N THR A 103 5.94 13.93 6.18
CA THR A 103 6.87 13.90 5.04
C THR A 103 6.13 13.64 3.72
N PRO A 104 6.23 14.53 2.71
CA PRO A 104 5.47 14.38 1.47
C PRO A 104 5.76 13.10 0.70
N LEU A 105 6.99 12.60 0.77
CA LEU A 105 7.44 11.44 0.00
C LEU A 105 6.56 10.20 0.22
N TYR A 106 6.13 9.94 1.46
CA TYR A 106 5.24 8.83 1.77
C TYR A 106 3.92 8.93 0.99
N PHE A 107 3.28 10.10 1.00
CA PHE A 107 1.99 10.34 0.34
C PHE A 107 2.10 10.28 -1.18
N VAL A 108 3.21 10.79 -1.74
CA VAL A 108 3.46 10.69 -3.18
C VAL A 108 3.58 9.23 -3.62
N ILE A 109 4.37 8.43 -2.89
CA ILE A 109 4.54 6.99 -3.20
C ILE A 109 3.20 6.25 -3.04
N ALA A 110 2.46 6.52 -1.96
CA ALA A 110 1.16 5.91 -1.73
C ALA A 110 0.15 6.25 -2.83
N ARG A 111 0.13 7.50 -3.32
CA ARG A 111 -0.70 7.91 -4.45
C ARG A 111 -0.34 7.16 -5.73
N LEU A 112 0.95 7.13 -6.08
CA LEU A 112 1.43 6.43 -7.29
C LEU A 112 1.12 4.93 -7.21
N TRP A 113 1.27 4.32 -6.04
CA TRP A 113 0.87 2.95 -5.79
C TRP A 113 -0.64 2.74 -6.04
N GLY A 114 -1.48 3.62 -5.50
CA GLY A 114 -2.92 3.60 -5.71
C GLY A 114 -3.32 3.75 -7.18
N GLN A 115 -2.60 4.56 -7.97
CA GLN A 115 -2.83 4.68 -9.40
C GLN A 115 -2.49 3.39 -10.17
N CYS A 116 -1.35 2.77 -9.82
CA CYS A 116 -0.87 1.58 -10.51
C CYS A 116 -1.67 0.31 -10.18
N LEU A 117 -2.16 0.18 -8.94
CA LEU A 117 -2.74 -1.07 -8.44
C LEU A 117 -4.20 -0.94 -7.99
N GLY A 118 -4.68 0.27 -7.70
CA GLY A 118 -6.09 0.52 -7.35
C GLY A 118 -6.99 0.74 -8.57
N SER A 119 -6.43 0.69 -9.79
CA SER A 119 -7.18 0.82 -11.04
C SER A 119 -7.90 -0.46 -11.47
N SER A 120 -7.60 -1.62 -10.86
CA SER A 120 -8.24 -2.90 -11.20
C SER A 120 -9.62 -3.10 -10.58
N GLU A 121 -9.95 -2.41 -9.49
CA GLU A 121 -11.27 -2.47 -8.81
C GLU A 121 -12.26 -1.43 -9.39
N GLN A 122 -11.98 -0.89 -10.58
CA GLN A 122 -12.72 0.21 -11.22
C GLN A 122 -13.63 -0.24 -12.38
N GLY A 123 -13.86 -1.56 -12.53
CA GLY A 123 -14.71 -2.16 -13.56
C GLY A 123 -15.95 -2.84 -12.98
#